data_AF-A0A364VC76-F1
#
_entry.id   AF-A0A364VC76-F1
#
_cell.length_a   1.000
_cell.length_b   1.000
_cell.length_c   1.000
_cell.angle_alpha   90.00
_cell.angle_beta   90.00
_cell.angle_gamma   90.00
#
_symmetry.space_group_name_H-M   'P 1'
#
loop_
_entity.id
_entity.type
_entity.pdbx_description
1 polymer ?
#
loop_
_entity_poly.entity_id
_entity_poly.type
_entity_poly.pdbx_seq_one_letter_code
_entity_poly.pdbx_strand_id
1 'polypeptide(L)'
;MTSFRSALLALVPVILTPTLILCLVGSVFGIGLLAILYPSSYLTGAFTFLILPLGSGLLGALTWPVLSEAWSVVRFEHKLASAAYIAWMIAIVTLMSCVALVGSFHSGMSVSEEVRRFILFVFVGICWSLTALLIQLLFGRNTSIIITVIHCVFTITIGGDVLAETVLWLGAFQAWPETALSWGRFVIATPIALGAAGAVALLTHRLLDRVSGKRYRGE
;
A
#
# COMPACT_ATOMS: atom_id res chain seq x y z
N MET A 1 -10.69 -14.16 -25.91
CA MET A 1 -9.85 -13.02 -25.47
C MET A 1 -10.13 -12.78 -23.99
N THR A 2 -9.19 -13.10 -23.09
CA THR A 2 -9.42 -12.90 -21.64
C THR A 2 -9.33 -11.42 -21.30
N SER A 3 -10.46 -10.83 -20.92
CA SER A 3 -10.56 -9.43 -20.50
C SER A 3 -9.86 -9.22 -19.14
N PHE A 4 -9.37 -8.01 -18.87
CA PHE A 4 -8.85 -7.62 -17.56
C PHE A 4 -9.84 -7.91 -16.43
N ARG A 5 -11.14 -7.70 -16.70
CA ARG A 5 -12.22 -7.97 -15.74
C ARG A 5 -12.29 -9.46 -15.37
N SER A 6 -12.10 -10.37 -16.32
CA SER A 6 -12.17 -11.81 -16.00
C SER A 6 -10.98 -12.28 -15.19
N ALA A 7 -9.79 -11.73 -15.45
CA ALA A 7 -8.61 -11.98 -14.62
C ALA A 7 -8.83 -11.50 -13.17
N LEU A 8 -9.41 -10.31 -12.99
CA LEU A 8 -9.69 -9.77 -11.66
C LEU A 8 -10.75 -10.60 -10.90
N LEU A 9 -11.83 -10.99 -11.58
CA LEU A 9 -12.86 -11.84 -10.99
C LEU A 9 -12.35 -13.23 -10.60
N ALA A 10 -11.36 -13.77 -11.31
CA ALA A 10 -10.72 -15.04 -10.95
C ALA A 10 -9.80 -14.89 -9.72
N LEU A 11 -9.11 -13.76 -9.59
CA LEU A 11 -8.14 -13.50 -8.51
C LEU A 11 -8.78 -13.15 -7.17
N VAL A 12 -9.79 -12.28 -7.18
CA VAL A 12 -10.42 -11.73 -5.97
C VAL A 12 -10.88 -12.78 -4.95
N PRO A 13 -11.65 -13.82 -5.31
CA PRO A 13 -12.13 -14.79 -4.33
C PRO A 13 -11.01 -15.65 -3.72
N VAL A 14 -9.92 -15.88 -4.48
CA VAL A 14 -8.76 -16.63 -4.00
C VAL A 14 -7.95 -15.79 -3.01
N ILE A 15 -7.85 -14.49 -3.26
CA ILE A 15 -7.01 -13.57 -2.51
C ILE A 15 -7.71 -13.02 -1.25
N LEU A 16 -9.04 -12.96 -1.24
CA LEU A 16 -9.86 -12.56 -0.09
C LEU A 16 -9.90 -13.65 0.98
N THR A 17 -8.77 -13.85 1.64
CA THR A 17 -8.66 -14.76 2.78
C THR A 17 -9.39 -14.19 4.02
N PRO A 18 -9.88 -15.05 4.93
CA PRO A 18 -10.51 -14.58 6.17
C PRO A 18 -9.56 -13.72 7.01
N THR A 19 -8.26 -14.02 6.98
CA THR A 19 -7.23 -13.21 7.65
C THR A 19 -7.15 -11.80 7.06
N LEU A 20 -7.14 -11.67 5.73
CA LEU A 20 -7.14 -10.36 5.08
C LEU A 20 -8.41 -9.57 5.43
N ILE A 21 -9.58 -10.23 5.37
CA ILE A 21 -10.86 -9.59 5.72
C ILE A 21 -10.83 -9.11 7.16
N LEU A 22 -10.35 -9.93 8.10
CA LEU A 22 -10.23 -9.55 9.51
C LEU A 22 -9.31 -8.33 9.69
N CYS A 23 -8.16 -8.30 9.00
CA CYS A 23 -7.25 -7.16 9.02
C CYS A 23 -7.89 -5.88 8.45
N LEU A 24 -8.62 -5.99 7.33
CA LEU A 24 -9.31 -4.86 6.71
C LEU A 24 -10.42 -4.33 7.62
N VAL A 25 -11.30 -5.21 8.10
CA VAL A 25 -12.39 -4.85 9.02
C VAL A 25 -11.84 -4.27 10.31
N GLY A 26 -10.80 -4.87 10.89
CA GLY A 26 -10.14 -4.34 12.09
C GLY A 26 -9.52 -2.96 11.87
N SER A 27 -8.94 -2.71 10.70
CA SER A 27 -8.38 -1.39 10.34
C SER A 27 -9.50 -0.35 10.17
N VAL A 28 -10.57 -0.69 9.46
CA VAL A 28 -11.74 0.19 9.28
C VAL A 28 -12.38 0.52 10.63
N PHE A 29 -12.55 -0.49 11.49
CA PHE A 29 -13.07 -0.31 12.83
C PHE A 29 -12.18 0.58 13.70
N GLY A 30 -10.85 0.37 13.65
CA GLY A 30 -9.88 1.22 14.34
C GLY A 30 -9.93 2.68 13.88
N ILE A 31 -10.01 2.93 12.56
CA ILE A 31 -10.17 4.28 12.00
C ILE A 31 -11.49 4.89 12.46
N GLY A 32 -12.59 4.12 12.43
CA GLY A 32 -13.91 4.58 12.89
C GLY A 32 -13.91 4.98 14.36
N LEU A 33 -13.28 4.19 15.24
CA LEU A 33 -13.12 4.53 16.65
C LEU A 33 -12.29 5.81 16.85
N LEU A 34 -11.17 5.95 16.12
CA LEU A 34 -10.35 7.15 16.18
C LEU A 34 -11.12 8.39 15.71
N ALA A 35 -11.94 8.26 14.66
CA ALA A 35 -12.75 9.35 14.12
C ALA A 35 -13.81 9.86 15.11
N ILE A 36 -14.34 8.97 15.97
CA ILE A 36 -15.37 9.30 16.95
C ILE A 36 -14.76 9.86 18.24
N LEU A 37 -13.65 9.27 18.70
CA LEU A 37 -13.12 9.51 20.05
C LEU A 37 -12.03 10.59 20.08
N TYR A 38 -11.33 10.82 18.98
CA TYR A 38 -10.15 11.68 18.95
C TYR A 38 -10.22 12.74 17.84
N PRO A 39 -9.47 13.86 18.00
CA PRO A 39 -9.27 14.83 16.94
C PRO A 39 -8.66 14.21 15.67
N SER A 40 -8.91 14.87 14.54
CA SER A 40 -8.46 14.47 13.20
C SER A 40 -6.94 14.25 13.08
N SER A 41 -6.14 14.96 13.89
CA SER A 41 -4.69 14.81 13.95
C SER A 41 -4.24 13.42 14.42
N TYR A 42 -4.95 12.82 15.38
CA TYR A 42 -4.62 11.47 15.87
C TYR A 42 -4.99 10.40 14.85
N LEU A 43 -6.13 10.56 14.16
CA LEU A 43 -6.55 9.65 13.11
C LEU A 43 -5.54 9.64 11.96
N THR A 44 -5.20 10.82 11.45
CA THR A 44 -4.32 10.97 10.29
C THR A 44 -2.88 10.57 10.62
N GLY A 45 -2.38 10.90 11.83
CA GLY A 45 -1.10 10.39 12.33
C GLY A 45 -1.09 8.87 12.48
N ALA A 46 -2.10 8.27 13.12
CA ALA A 46 -2.20 6.82 13.26
C ALA A 46 -2.28 6.11 11.91
N PHE A 47 -3.01 6.68 10.95
CA PHE A 47 -3.06 6.15 9.60
C PHE A 47 -1.70 6.22 8.91
N THR A 48 -1.03 7.38 8.95
CA THR A 48 0.27 7.61 8.30
C THR A 48 1.37 6.70 8.83
N PHE A 49 1.48 6.58 10.16
CA PHE A 49 2.65 5.98 10.80
C PHE A 49 2.46 4.52 11.20
N LEU A 50 1.23 4.05 11.38
CA LEU A 50 0.93 2.68 11.81
C LEU A 50 0.14 1.90 10.76
N ILE A 51 -1.07 2.36 10.41
CA ILE A 51 -1.99 1.57 9.59
C ILE A 51 -1.49 1.44 8.15
N LEU A 52 -1.06 2.54 7.53
CA LEU A 52 -0.58 2.56 6.15
C LEU A 52 0.69 1.71 5.97
N PRO A 53 1.80 1.89 6.72
CA PRO A 53 3.03 1.13 6.49
C PRO A 53 2.86 -0.35 6.84
N LEU A 54 2.13 -0.67 7.90
CA LEU A 54 1.89 -2.05 8.31
C LEU A 54 0.91 -2.75 7.36
N GLY A 55 -0.23 -2.11 7.05
CA GLY A 55 -1.27 -2.66 6.19
C GLY A 55 -0.80 -2.84 4.74
N SER A 56 -0.18 -1.81 4.16
CA SER A 56 0.29 -1.89 2.77
C SER A 56 1.47 -2.84 2.60
N GLY A 57 2.39 -2.91 3.58
CA GLY A 57 3.53 -3.82 3.57
C GLY A 57 3.13 -5.29 3.77
N LEU A 58 2.17 -5.57 4.65
CA LEU A 58 1.69 -6.93 4.89
C LEU A 58 0.73 -7.44 3.80
N LEU A 59 0.17 -6.56 2.96
CA LEU A 59 -0.79 -6.94 1.93
C LEU A 59 -0.25 -8.03 0.99
N GLY A 60 0.97 -7.86 0.48
CA GLY A 60 1.64 -8.89 -0.32
C GLY A 60 1.90 -10.17 0.48
N ALA A 61 2.32 -10.03 1.74
CA ALA A 61 2.67 -11.16 2.60
C ALA A 61 1.49 -12.09 2.88
N LEU A 62 0.28 -11.53 2.98
CA LEU A 62 -0.96 -12.27 3.21
C LEU A 62 -1.53 -12.88 1.93
N THR A 63 -1.35 -12.22 0.78
CA THR A 63 -2.06 -12.56 -0.46
C THR A 63 -1.23 -13.41 -1.41
N TRP A 64 0.06 -13.11 -1.54
CA TRP A 64 0.95 -13.79 -2.47
C TRP A 64 1.12 -15.29 -2.20
N PRO A 65 1.26 -15.79 -0.95
CA PRO A 65 1.45 -17.22 -0.72
C PRO A 65 0.30 -18.07 -1.29
N VAL A 66 -0.94 -17.64 -1.05
CA VAL A 66 -2.15 -18.31 -1.57
C VAL A 66 -2.16 -18.29 -3.10
N LEU A 67 -1.81 -17.14 -3.67
CA LEU A 67 -1.78 -16.97 -5.13
C LEU A 67 -0.62 -17.72 -5.79
N SER A 68 0.51 -17.86 -5.10
CA SER A 68 1.75 -18.40 -5.65
C SER A 68 1.61 -19.86 -6.08
N GLU A 69 0.79 -20.65 -5.39
CA GLU A 69 0.55 -22.06 -5.66
C GLU A 69 -0.14 -22.29 -7.02
N ALA A 70 -1.12 -21.43 -7.35
CA ALA A 70 -1.88 -21.51 -8.60
C ALA A 70 -1.38 -20.52 -9.68
N TRP A 71 -0.31 -19.77 -9.42
CA TRP A 71 0.11 -18.63 -10.25
C TRP A 71 0.39 -19.00 -11.71
N SER A 72 1.05 -20.14 -11.95
CA SER A 72 1.38 -20.60 -13.32
C SER A 72 0.12 -20.90 -14.14
N VAL A 73 -0.89 -21.52 -13.53
CA VAL A 73 -2.17 -21.85 -14.17
C VAL A 73 -2.96 -20.58 -14.44
N VAL A 74 -3.12 -19.71 -13.43
CA VAL A 74 -3.84 -18.43 -13.57
C VAL A 74 -3.21 -17.55 -14.64
N ARG A 75 -1.88 -17.54 -14.76
CA ARG A 75 -1.17 -16.74 -15.76
C ARG A 75 -1.29 -17.30 -17.18
N PHE A 76 -1.38 -18.63 -17.30
CA PHE A 76 -1.61 -19.30 -18.58
C PHE A 76 -3.01 -19.00 -19.11
N GLU A 77 -4.02 -19.07 -18.22
CA GLU A 77 -5.40 -18.74 -18.57
C GLU A 77 -5.58 -17.24 -18.82
N HIS A 78 -4.98 -16.39 -17.99
CA HIS A 78 -5.16 -14.95 -18.04
C HIS A 78 -3.84 -14.20 -18.28
N LYS A 79 -3.69 -13.68 -19.51
CA LYS A 79 -2.48 -12.93 -19.90
C LYS A 79 -2.21 -11.66 -19.07
N LEU A 80 -3.27 -11.12 -18.47
CA LEU A 80 -3.25 -9.88 -17.69
C LEU A 80 -3.26 -10.13 -16.17
N ALA A 81 -2.99 -11.35 -15.70
CA ALA A 81 -3.03 -11.69 -14.28
C ALA A 81 -2.07 -10.82 -13.42
N SER A 82 -0.85 -10.57 -13.91
CA SER A 82 0.14 -9.70 -13.23
C SER A 82 -0.40 -8.28 -13.04
N ALA A 83 -0.94 -7.68 -14.11
CA ALA A 83 -1.53 -6.34 -14.07
C ALA A 83 -2.78 -6.30 -13.19
N ALA A 84 -3.63 -7.33 -13.24
CA ALA A 84 -4.83 -7.42 -12.42
C ALA A 84 -4.52 -7.52 -10.92
N TYR A 85 -3.48 -8.28 -10.54
CA TYR A 85 -3.04 -8.37 -9.14
C TYR A 85 -2.47 -7.04 -8.62
N ILE A 86 -1.63 -6.36 -9.41
CA ILE A 86 -1.11 -5.03 -9.07
C ILE A 86 -2.25 -4.02 -8.93
N ALA A 87 -3.19 -4.00 -9.88
CA ALA A 87 -4.35 -3.13 -9.84
C ALA A 87 -5.25 -3.41 -8.62
N TRP A 88 -5.38 -4.68 -8.23
CA TRP A 88 -6.11 -5.06 -7.03
C TRP A 88 -5.43 -4.52 -5.75
N MET A 89 -4.10 -4.63 -5.64
CA MET A 89 -3.40 -4.04 -4.49
C MET A 89 -3.54 -2.51 -4.44
N ILE A 90 -3.42 -1.85 -5.60
CA ILE A 90 -3.66 -0.41 -5.74
C ILE A 90 -5.08 -0.07 -5.28
N ALA A 91 -6.08 -0.87 -5.66
CA ALA A 91 -7.47 -0.66 -5.26
C ALA A 91 -7.66 -0.79 -3.74
N ILE A 92 -7.03 -1.76 -3.07
CA ILE A 92 -7.11 -1.91 -1.62
C ILE A 92 -6.46 -0.73 -0.88
N VAL A 93 -5.27 -0.31 -1.31
CA VAL A 93 -4.60 0.86 -0.73
C VAL A 93 -5.44 2.12 -0.92
N THR A 94 -6.00 2.31 -2.11
CA THR A 94 -6.88 3.44 -2.41
C THR A 94 -8.14 3.40 -1.56
N LEU A 95 -8.77 2.22 -1.43
CA LEU A 95 -9.96 2.02 -0.59
C LEU A 95 -9.68 2.39 0.87
N MET A 96 -8.58 1.89 1.44
CA MET A 96 -8.22 2.22 2.82
C MET A 96 -7.88 3.70 3.00
N SER A 97 -7.27 4.33 1.99
CA SER A 97 -7.04 5.79 1.99
C SER A 97 -8.36 6.57 1.91
N CYS A 98 -9.37 6.08 1.18
CA CYS A 98 -10.72 6.65 1.18
C CYS A 98 -11.42 6.50 2.55
N VAL A 99 -11.19 5.39 3.26
CA VAL A 99 -11.73 5.22 4.62
C VAL A 99 -11.13 6.24 5.58
N ALA A 100 -9.80 6.44 5.52
CA ALA A 100 -9.13 7.49 6.28
C ALA A 100 -9.68 8.88 5.93
N LEU A 101 -9.83 9.19 4.64
CA LEU A 101 -10.43 10.43 4.13
C LEU A 101 -11.80 10.72 4.75
N VAL A 102 -12.71 9.74 4.71
CA VAL A 102 -14.06 9.88 5.28
C VAL A 102 -14.00 10.07 6.80
N GLY A 103 -13.10 9.36 7.48
CA GLY A 103 -12.87 9.51 8.93
C GLY A 103 -12.37 10.91 9.30
N SER A 104 -11.37 11.43 8.57
CA SER A 104 -10.82 12.79 8.76
C SER A 104 -11.89 13.85 8.53
N PHE A 105 -12.72 13.70 7.49
CA PHE A 105 -13.84 14.61 7.23
C PHE A 105 -14.86 14.62 8.36
N HIS A 106 -15.20 13.44 8.90
CA HIS A 106 -16.10 13.35 10.04
C HIS A 106 -15.57 14.11 11.26
N SER A 107 -14.26 14.06 11.48
CA SER A 107 -13.58 14.79 12.57
C SER A 107 -13.35 16.30 12.31
N GLY A 108 -13.86 16.85 11.21
CA GLY A 108 -13.89 18.30 10.96
C GLY A 108 -12.67 18.90 10.24
N MET A 109 -11.86 18.10 9.54
CA MET A 109 -10.70 18.62 8.80
C MET A 109 -11.11 19.40 7.54
N SER A 110 -10.28 20.37 7.13
CA SER A 110 -10.50 21.17 5.93
C SER A 110 -10.35 20.34 4.64
N VAL A 111 -11.19 20.63 3.63
CA VAL A 111 -11.23 19.86 2.37
C VAL A 111 -9.92 19.94 1.59
N SER A 112 -9.29 21.11 1.54
CA SER A 112 -8.06 21.32 0.77
C SER A 112 -6.86 20.56 1.34
N GLU A 113 -6.73 20.54 2.66
CA GLU A 113 -5.65 19.82 3.35
C GLU A 113 -5.84 18.31 3.24
N GLU A 114 -7.09 17.86 3.30
CA GLU A 114 -7.41 16.45 3.27
C GLU A 114 -7.26 15.85 1.87
N VAL A 115 -7.67 16.56 0.81
CA VAL A 115 -7.44 16.11 -0.59
C VAL A 115 -5.94 15.95 -0.86
N ARG A 116 -5.12 16.88 -0.37
CA ARG A 116 -3.66 16.80 -0.48
C ARG A 116 -3.11 15.56 0.22
N ARG A 117 -3.54 15.32 1.47
CA ARG A 117 -3.15 14.15 2.28
C ARG A 117 -3.55 12.85 1.60
N PHE A 118 -4.78 12.76 1.10
CA PHE A 118 -5.30 11.62 0.37
C PHE A 118 -4.43 11.24 -0.85
N ILE A 119 -4.05 12.23 -1.66
CA ILE A 119 -3.18 11.98 -2.83
C ILE A 119 -1.85 11.36 -2.40
N LEU A 120 -1.25 11.87 -1.32
CA LEU A 120 0.01 11.33 -0.80
C LEU A 120 -0.18 9.97 -0.14
N PHE A 121 -1.27 9.72 0.59
CA PHE A 121 -1.61 8.40 1.14
C PHE A 121 -1.65 7.32 0.08
N VAL A 122 -2.32 7.62 -1.04
CA VAL A 122 -2.43 6.69 -2.17
C VAL A 122 -1.05 6.40 -2.76
N PHE A 123 -0.27 7.42 -3.13
CA PHE A 123 1.03 7.17 -3.77
C PHE A 123 2.05 6.52 -2.85
N VAL A 124 2.15 6.96 -1.60
CA VAL A 124 3.06 6.39 -0.60
C VAL A 124 2.68 4.95 -0.29
N GLY A 125 1.38 4.69 -0.06
CA GLY A 125 0.87 3.34 0.20
C GLY A 125 1.09 2.39 -0.99
N ILE A 126 0.89 2.86 -2.23
CA ILE A 126 1.16 2.06 -3.43
C ILE A 126 2.65 1.73 -3.53
N CYS A 127 3.51 2.73 -3.35
CA CYS A 127 4.96 2.53 -3.37
C CYS A 127 5.38 1.47 -2.35
N TRP A 128 4.94 1.61 -1.10
CA TRP A 128 5.33 0.68 -0.05
C TRP A 128 4.75 -0.71 -0.27
N SER A 129 3.49 -0.82 -0.66
CA SER A 129 2.85 -2.12 -0.94
C SER A 129 3.56 -2.89 -2.03
N LEU A 130 3.86 -2.22 -3.15
CA LEU A 130 4.54 -2.86 -4.27
C LEU A 130 6.01 -3.16 -3.96
N THR A 131 6.66 -2.35 -3.14
CA THR A 131 8.04 -2.59 -2.69
C THR A 131 8.10 -3.80 -1.75
N ALA A 132 7.16 -3.93 -0.81
CA ALA A 132 7.07 -5.07 0.08
C ALA A 132 6.76 -6.37 -0.68
N LEU A 133 5.91 -6.30 -1.70
CA LEU A 133 5.69 -7.42 -2.62
C LEU A 133 6.95 -7.74 -3.43
N LEU A 134 7.67 -6.74 -3.94
CA LEU A 134 8.92 -6.94 -4.68
C LEU A 134 9.97 -7.64 -3.80
N ILE A 135 10.15 -7.17 -2.57
CA ILE A 135 11.03 -7.79 -1.56
C ILE A 135 10.60 -9.22 -1.30
N GLN A 136 9.30 -9.48 -1.17
CA GLN A 136 8.78 -10.83 -0.96
C GLN A 136 9.08 -11.77 -2.14
N LEU A 137 8.97 -11.28 -3.37
CA LEU A 137 9.28 -12.04 -4.57
C LEU A 137 10.78 -12.34 -4.71
N LEU A 138 11.65 -11.45 -4.21
CA LEU A 138 13.11 -11.57 -4.32
C LEU A 138 13.73 -12.35 -3.16
N PHE A 139 13.28 -12.11 -1.93
CA PHE A 139 13.91 -12.57 -0.69
C PHE A 139 12.99 -13.43 0.18
N GLY A 140 11.77 -13.71 -0.29
CA GLY A 140 10.78 -14.53 0.40
C GLY A 140 9.91 -13.77 1.39
N ARG A 141 8.87 -14.47 1.89
CA ARG A 141 7.82 -13.92 2.76
C ARG A 141 8.37 -13.36 4.07
N ASN A 142 9.23 -14.11 4.76
CA ASN A 142 9.69 -13.73 6.10
C ASN A 142 10.49 -12.42 6.07
N THR A 143 11.34 -12.24 5.05
CA THR A 143 12.13 -11.03 4.85
C THR A 143 11.25 -9.79 4.63
N SER A 144 10.21 -9.93 3.81
CA SER A 144 9.23 -8.86 3.58
C SER A 144 8.49 -8.45 4.87
N ILE A 145 8.08 -9.42 5.69
CA ILE A 145 7.44 -9.15 6.98
C ILE A 145 8.40 -8.43 7.93
N ILE A 146 9.64 -8.91 8.07
CA ILE A 146 10.64 -8.30 8.96
C ILE A 146 10.91 -6.85 8.55
N ILE A 147 11.14 -6.60 7.25
CA ILE A 147 11.39 -5.25 6.73
C ILE A 147 10.16 -4.36 6.95
N THR A 148 8.95 -4.88 6.75
CA THR A 148 7.70 -4.16 7.01
C THR A 148 7.59 -3.73 8.48
N VAL A 149 7.88 -4.63 9.41
CA VAL A 149 7.82 -4.34 10.85
C VAL A 149 8.91 -3.32 11.23
N ILE A 150 10.15 -3.49 10.78
CA ILE A 150 11.24 -2.54 11.04
C ILE A 150 10.89 -1.16 10.50
N HIS A 151 10.37 -1.09 9.27
CA HIS A 151 9.95 0.16 8.66
C HIS A 151 8.82 0.82 9.46
N CYS A 152 7.81 0.05 9.88
CA CYS A 152 6.71 0.54 10.71
C CYS A 152 7.20 1.10 12.06
N VAL A 153 8.14 0.41 12.72
CA VAL A 153 8.74 0.92 13.97
C VAL A 153 9.51 2.22 13.71
N PHE A 154 10.29 2.29 12.63
CA PHE A 154 11.02 3.50 12.24
C PHE A 154 10.05 4.67 11.98
N THR A 155 8.91 4.42 11.34
CA THR A 155 7.94 5.46 11.00
C THR A 155 7.20 5.98 12.23
N ILE A 156 6.86 5.10 13.18
CA ILE A 156 6.24 5.49 14.45
C ILE A 156 7.22 6.28 15.33
N THR A 157 8.50 5.89 15.34
CA THR A 157 9.49 6.46 16.27
C THR A 157 10.11 7.77 15.77
N ILE A 158 10.28 7.93 14.46
CA ILE A 158 11.03 9.06 13.89
C ILE A 158 10.13 9.97 13.03
N GLY A 159 9.02 9.44 12.50
CA GLY A 159 8.29 10.01 11.36
C GLY A 159 7.60 11.37 11.57
N GLY A 160 7.27 11.76 12.80
CA GLY A 160 6.42 12.94 13.05
C GLY A 160 7.16 14.26 13.22
N ASP A 161 8.09 14.31 14.17
CA ASP A 161 8.50 15.59 14.78
C ASP A 161 9.88 16.06 14.28
N VAL A 162 10.88 15.16 14.28
CA VAL A 162 12.27 15.50 13.95
C VAL A 162 12.47 15.75 12.44
N LEU A 163 11.64 15.11 11.60
CA LEU A 163 11.77 15.14 10.14
C LEU A 163 10.99 16.28 9.48
N ALA A 164 9.98 16.85 10.14
CA ALA A 164 9.05 17.80 9.53
C ALA A 164 9.67 19.19 9.27
N GLU A 165 10.56 19.64 10.16
CA GLU A 165 11.08 21.02 10.14
C GLU A 165 12.42 21.17 9.40
N THR A 166 13.08 20.07 9.04
CA THR A 166 14.42 20.08 8.43
C THR A 166 14.40 19.61 6.98
N VAL A 167 15.50 19.75 6.24
CA VAL A 167 15.68 19.24 4.86
C VAL A 167 15.47 17.71 4.78
N LEU A 168 15.54 17.01 5.93
CA LEU A 168 15.35 15.57 6.04
C LEU A 168 13.91 15.13 5.71
N TRP A 169 12.94 16.04 5.58
CA TRP A 169 11.59 15.73 5.11
C TRP A 169 11.57 14.97 3.78
N LEU A 170 12.56 15.20 2.90
CA LEU A 170 12.72 14.45 1.64
C LEU A 170 13.00 12.96 1.84
N GLY A 171 13.73 12.58 2.90
CA GLY A 171 14.02 11.19 3.23
C GLY A 171 12.86 10.48 3.95
N ALA A 172 11.96 11.26 4.54
CA ALA A 172 10.81 10.78 5.30
C ALA A 172 9.63 10.40 4.39
N PHE A 173 9.86 9.57 3.36
CA PHE A 173 8.87 9.26 2.32
C PHE A 173 7.50 8.86 2.89
N GLN A 174 7.49 8.02 3.93
CA GLN A 174 6.26 7.57 4.58
C GLN A 174 5.50 8.71 5.31
N ALA A 175 6.22 9.71 5.82
CA ALA A 175 5.67 10.84 6.56
C ALA A 175 5.19 11.99 5.67
N TRP A 176 5.35 11.90 4.35
CA TRP A 176 4.95 12.97 3.43
C TRP A 176 3.50 13.43 3.57
N PRO A 177 2.50 12.57 3.83
CA PRO A 177 1.14 13.03 4.07
C PRO A 177 1.03 14.04 5.22
N GLU A 178 1.83 13.87 6.28
CA GLU A 178 1.83 14.75 7.45
C GLU A 178 2.82 15.92 7.34
N THR A 179 3.91 15.76 6.60
CA THR A 179 5.03 16.74 6.56
C THR A 179 5.02 17.67 5.34
N ALA A 180 4.34 17.29 4.25
CA ALA A 180 4.21 18.11 3.04
C ALA A 180 3.09 19.16 3.15
N LEU A 181 3.08 19.93 4.24
CA LEU A 181 2.02 20.89 4.57
C LEU A 181 2.05 22.16 3.70
N SER A 182 3.20 22.53 3.14
CA SER A 182 3.30 23.66 2.21
C SER A 182 3.01 23.24 0.77
N TRP A 183 2.43 24.13 -0.03
CA TRP A 183 2.19 23.87 -1.46
C TRP A 183 3.47 23.50 -2.23
N GLY A 184 4.60 24.15 -1.93
CA GLY A 184 5.89 23.83 -2.55
C GLY A 184 6.34 22.39 -2.28
N ARG A 185 6.27 21.93 -1.03
CA ARG A 185 6.60 20.53 -0.67
C ARG A 185 5.67 19.54 -1.35
N PHE A 186 4.37 19.84 -1.44
CA PHE A 186 3.40 18.99 -2.11
C PHE A 186 3.68 18.82 -3.62
N VAL A 187 4.00 19.91 -4.32
CA VAL A 187 4.33 19.89 -5.75
C VAL A 187 5.61 19.11 -6.04
N ILE A 188 6.53 19.03 -5.08
CA ILE A 188 7.75 18.21 -5.18
C ILE A 188 7.47 16.74 -4.83
N ALA A 189 6.76 16.48 -3.72
CA ALA A 189 6.50 15.13 -3.23
C ALA A 189 5.65 14.31 -4.21
N THR A 190 4.61 14.91 -4.78
CA THR A 190 3.65 14.23 -5.66
C THR A 190 4.29 13.58 -6.90
N PRO A 191 5.07 14.31 -7.74
CA PRO A 191 5.71 13.71 -8.91
C PRO A 191 6.76 12.67 -8.53
N ILE A 192 7.48 12.85 -7.42
CA ILE A 192 8.45 11.85 -6.94
C ILE A 192 7.72 10.57 -6.52
N ALA A 193 6.65 10.68 -5.73
CA ALA A 193 5.86 9.54 -5.28
C ALA A 193 5.19 8.82 -6.45
N LEU A 194 4.66 9.56 -7.43
CA LEU A 194 4.10 9.01 -8.65
C LEU A 194 5.15 8.27 -9.48
N GLY A 195 6.33 8.88 -9.67
CA GLY A 195 7.44 8.28 -10.40
C GLY A 195 7.95 7.00 -9.73
N ALA A 196 8.09 7.01 -8.41
CA ALA A 196 8.45 5.85 -7.61
C ALA A 196 7.38 4.74 -7.72
N ALA A 197 6.10 5.08 -7.58
CA ALA A 197 5.00 4.13 -7.70
C ALA A 197 4.98 3.46 -9.08
N GLY A 198 5.15 4.25 -10.15
CA GLY A 198 5.24 3.75 -11.52
C GLY A 198 6.46 2.83 -11.72
N ALA A 199 7.63 3.23 -11.23
CA ALA A 199 8.85 2.44 -11.35
C ALA A 199 8.73 1.09 -10.63
N VAL A 200 8.26 1.09 -9.38
CA VAL A 200 8.08 -0.15 -8.60
C VAL A 200 6.98 -1.01 -9.20
N ALA A 201 5.88 -0.43 -9.69
CA ALA A 201 4.83 -1.19 -10.38
C ALA A 201 5.37 -1.91 -11.63
N LEU A 202 6.19 -1.23 -12.44
CA LEU A 202 6.83 -1.83 -13.62
C LEU A 202 7.80 -2.95 -13.23
N LEU A 203 8.62 -2.75 -12.20
CA LEU A 203 9.55 -3.77 -11.71
C LEU A 203 8.81 -5.00 -11.18
N THR A 204 7.78 -4.80 -10.36
CA THR A 204 6.94 -5.86 -9.81
C THR A 204 6.21 -6.62 -10.91
N HIS A 205 5.66 -5.93 -11.91
CA HIS A 205 5.03 -6.57 -13.07
C HIS A 205 6.01 -7.47 -13.81
N ARG A 206 7.21 -6.96 -14.12
CA ARG A 206 8.26 -7.73 -14.82
C ARG A 206 8.71 -8.94 -14.01
N LEU A 207 8.79 -8.83 -12.68
CA LEU A 207 9.21 -9.93 -11.83
C LEU A 207 8.11 -11.00 -11.73
N LEU A 208 6.85 -10.61 -11.59
CA LEU A 208 5.71 -11.53 -11.59
C LEU A 208 5.64 -12.38 -12.88
N ASP A 209 5.94 -11.76 -14.04
CA ASP A 209 6.04 -12.47 -15.32
C ASP A 209 7.24 -13.45 -15.37
N ARG A 210 8.35 -13.15 -14.67
CA ARG A 210 9.50 -14.05 -14.59
C ARG A 210 9.24 -15.25 -13.67
N VAL A 211 8.53 -15.05 -12.56
CA VAL A 211 8.22 -16.13 -11.60
C VAL A 211 7.37 -17.23 -12.24
N SER A 212 6.46 -16.88 -13.14
CA SER A 212 5.70 -17.89 -13.91
C SER A 212 6.58 -18.73 -14.85
N GLY A 213 7.68 -18.17 -15.36
CA GLY A 213 8.57 -18.88 -16.28
C GLY A 213 9.46 -19.93 -15.60
N LYS A 214 9.87 -19.69 -14.35
CA LYS A 214 10.70 -20.63 -13.58
C LYS A 214 9.93 -21.89 -13.16
N ARG A 215 8.72 -21.71 -12.61
CA ARG A 215 7.93 -22.84 -12.07
C ARG A 215 7.45 -23.83 -13.15
N TYR A 216 7.35 -23.40 -14.41
CA TYR A 216 7.06 -24.30 -15.55
C TYR A 216 8.27 -25.15 -15.98
N ARG A 217 9.50 -24.74 -15.65
CA ARG A 217 10.73 -25.48 -15.98
C ARG A 217 11.17 -26.51 -14.93
N GLY A 218 10.46 -26.60 -13.80
CA GLY A 218 10.77 -27.59 -12.75
C GLY A 218 12.10 -27.34 -12.01
N GLU A 219 12.64 -26.12 -12.10
CA GLU A 219 13.79 -25.63 -11.31
C GLU A 219 13.31 -24.90 -10.06
#